data_AF-A0A9P1M6N2-F1
#
_entry.id   AF-A0A9P1M6N2-F1
#
_cell.length_a   1.000
_cell.length_b   1.000
_cell.length_c   1.000
_cell.angle_alpha   90.00
_cell.angle_beta   90.00
_cell.angle_gamma   90.00
#
_symmetry.space_group_name_H-M   'P 1'
#
loop_
_entity.id
_entity.type
_entity.pdbx_description
1 polymer ?
#
loop_
_entity_poly.entity_id
_entity_poly.type
_entity_poly.pdbx_seq_one_letter_code
_entity_poly.pdbx_strand_id
1 'polypeptide(L)'
;MSSKFHFSIDRHTGVPKDEDHFSKGEPSENETRSQAHREFRSEKGHLPHAGLNPSRSSTGVIWVTDRAGEHGFLENPQEWANLGQGAPDVEDDIAGCFQRPTSVDVAVSSREYAPVAGIRPLREAVARLYNEEHRKGKESQYTWENVAIVPGGGRG
;
A
#
# COMPACT_ATOMS: atom_id res chain seq x y z
N MET A 1 20.79 8.29 -23.31
CA MET A 1 19.38 8.71 -23.43
C MET A 1 18.56 7.74 -22.60
N SER A 2 17.81 8.24 -21.62
CA SER A 2 17.06 7.40 -20.66
C SER A 2 15.93 6.67 -21.36
N SER A 3 16.01 5.34 -21.47
CA SER A 3 14.88 4.53 -21.91
C SER A 3 13.89 4.48 -20.73
N LYS A 4 12.78 5.21 -20.88
CA LYS A 4 11.64 5.08 -19.97
C LYS A 4 10.98 3.74 -20.27
N PHE A 5 11.01 2.81 -19.34
CA PHE A 5 10.13 1.64 -19.36
C PHE A 5 8.68 2.13 -19.48
N HIS A 6 8.01 1.79 -20.58
CA HIS A 6 6.65 2.24 -20.87
C HIS A 6 5.70 1.06 -20.75
N PHE A 7 4.99 0.94 -19.62
CA PHE A 7 3.88 0.01 -19.50
C PHE A 7 2.73 0.49 -20.39
N SER A 8 2.41 -0.27 -21.44
CA SER A 8 1.30 0.06 -22.35
C SER A 8 0.13 -0.90 -22.09
N ILE A 9 -0.72 -0.49 -21.15
CA ILE A 9 -2.05 -1.07 -20.96
C ILE A 9 -3.03 -0.21 -21.76
N ASP A 10 -3.90 -0.84 -22.56
CA ASP A 10 -5.00 -0.12 -23.16
C ASP A 10 -5.92 0.42 -22.04
N ARG A 11 -6.05 1.74 -21.95
CA ARG A 11 -6.76 2.38 -20.85
C ARG A 11 -8.27 2.10 -20.84
N HIS A 12 -8.84 1.64 -21.94
CA HIS A 12 -10.26 1.31 -22.03
C HIS A 12 -10.54 -0.17 -21.73
N THR A 13 -9.65 -1.08 -22.13
CA THR A 13 -9.89 -2.53 -21.95
C THR A 13 -9.12 -3.16 -20.80
N GLY A 14 -8.08 -2.48 -20.29
CA GLY A 14 -7.19 -3.04 -19.27
C GLY A 14 -6.29 -4.16 -19.79
N VAL A 15 -6.31 -4.43 -21.10
CA VAL A 15 -5.52 -5.49 -21.75
C VAL A 15 -4.27 -4.88 -22.41
N PRO A 16 -3.09 -5.50 -22.28
CA PRO A 16 -1.92 -5.18 -23.08
C PRO A 16 -2.26 -5.25 -24.56
N LYS A 17 -1.77 -4.29 -25.34
CA LYS A 17 -1.94 -4.27 -26.79
C LYS A 17 -1.18 -5.41 -27.52
N ASP A 18 -0.40 -6.20 -26.80
CA ASP A 18 0.29 -7.40 -27.28
C ASP A 18 0.13 -8.43 -26.17
N GLU A 19 -0.67 -9.45 -26.42
CA GLU A 19 -1.07 -10.45 -25.42
C GLU A 19 0.09 -11.36 -25.02
N ASP A 20 1.13 -11.44 -25.84
CA ASP A 20 2.23 -12.39 -25.71
C ASP A 20 3.57 -11.74 -25.32
N HIS A 21 3.69 -10.40 -25.17
CA HIS A 21 4.98 -9.76 -24.87
C HIS A 21 4.87 -8.53 -23.96
N PHE A 22 5.59 -8.59 -22.82
CA PHE A 22 5.66 -7.51 -21.82
C PHE A 22 6.56 -6.34 -22.24
N SER A 23 7.53 -6.60 -23.12
CA SER A 23 8.55 -5.64 -23.57
C SER A 23 8.24 -5.17 -24.98
N LYS A 24 7.82 -3.92 -25.17
CA LYS A 24 7.67 -3.31 -26.51
C LYS A 24 8.89 -2.48 -26.88
N GLY A 25 9.47 -2.78 -28.05
CA GLY A 25 10.62 -2.08 -28.65
C GLY A 25 11.74 -3.03 -29.03
N GLU A 26 12.57 -2.62 -30.00
CA GLU A 26 13.78 -3.35 -30.35
C GLU A 26 14.69 -3.45 -29.10
N PRO A 27 15.27 -4.63 -28.83
CA PRO A 27 16.16 -4.80 -27.68
C PRO A 27 17.35 -3.86 -27.81
N SER A 28 17.63 -3.12 -26.75
CA SER A 28 18.85 -2.31 -26.71
C SER A 28 20.10 -3.20 -26.78
N GLU A 29 21.25 -2.65 -27.16
CA GLU A 29 22.49 -3.43 -27.30
C GLU A 29 22.85 -4.23 -26.04
N ASN A 30 22.54 -3.69 -24.86
CA ASN A 30 22.75 -4.36 -23.58
C ASN A 30 21.78 -5.53 -23.37
N GLU A 31 20.53 -5.40 -23.80
CA GLU A 31 19.53 -6.46 -23.70
C GLU A 31 19.85 -7.62 -24.65
N THR A 32 20.32 -7.31 -25.86
CA THR A 32 20.71 -8.32 -26.87
C THR A 32 21.92 -9.14 -26.44
N ARG A 33 22.85 -8.53 -25.68
CA ARG A 33 24.05 -9.22 -25.17
C ARG A 33 23.76 -10.07 -23.92
N SER A 34 22.72 -9.75 -23.16
CA SER A 34 22.37 -10.47 -21.94
C SER A 34 21.60 -11.76 -22.25
N GLN A 35 22.05 -12.89 -21.72
CA GLN A 35 21.33 -14.16 -21.85
C GLN A 35 19.96 -14.10 -21.17
N ALA A 36 19.89 -13.59 -19.94
CA ALA A 36 18.65 -13.50 -19.18
C ALA A 36 17.57 -12.64 -19.89
N HIS A 37 17.96 -11.57 -20.59
CA HIS A 37 17.01 -10.74 -21.35
C HIS A 37 16.54 -11.42 -22.64
N ARG A 38 17.41 -12.20 -23.29
CA ARG A 38 17.03 -13.00 -24.47
C ARG A 38 16.03 -14.10 -24.08
N GLU A 39 16.29 -14.80 -22.99
CA GLU A 39 15.39 -15.82 -22.44
C GLU A 39 14.04 -15.21 -22.03
N PHE A 40 14.04 -14.12 -21.27
CA PHE A 40 12.82 -13.41 -20.85
C PHE A 40 11.97 -12.91 -22.02
N ARG A 41 12.59 -12.45 -23.12
CA ARG A 41 11.87 -12.01 -24.33
C ARG A 41 11.39 -13.18 -25.21
N SER A 42 12.00 -14.36 -25.08
CA SER A 42 11.64 -15.54 -25.87
C SER A 42 10.39 -16.26 -25.34
N GLU A 43 10.05 -16.02 -24.08
CA GLU A 43 8.85 -16.59 -23.46
C GLU A 43 7.63 -15.69 -23.68
N LYS A 44 6.46 -16.32 -23.78
CA LYS A 44 5.19 -15.60 -23.84
C LYS A 44 5.00 -14.78 -22.56
N GLY A 45 4.91 -13.48 -22.72
CA GLY A 45 4.48 -12.53 -21.72
C GLY A 45 3.18 -12.98 -21.09
N HIS A 46 3.10 -12.87 -19.77
CA HIS A 46 1.91 -13.26 -19.04
C HIS A 46 0.80 -12.23 -19.30
N LEU A 47 -0.41 -12.71 -19.57
CA LEU A 47 -1.61 -11.88 -19.66
C LEU A 47 -1.72 -10.97 -18.41
N PRO A 48 -2.31 -9.78 -18.55
CA PRO A 48 -2.49 -8.86 -17.44
C PRO A 48 -3.21 -9.60 -16.32
N HIS A 49 -2.54 -9.72 -15.17
CA HIS A 49 -3.08 -10.48 -14.06
C HIS A 49 -4.47 -9.94 -13.72
N ALA A 50 -5.45 -10.83 -13.56
CA ALA A 50 -6.85 -10.43 -13.40
C ALA A 50 -7.08 -9.52 -12.18
N GLY A 51 -6.20 -9.60 -11.17
CA GLY A 51 -6.17 -8.70 -10.00
C GLY A 51 -5.50 -7.34 -10.24
N LEU A 52 -4.88 -7.09 -11.40
CA LEU A 52 -4.28 -5.82 -11.78
C LEU A 52 -5.09 -5.07 -12.85
N ASN A 53 -6.29 -5.56 -13.19
CA ASN A 53 -7.13 -4.91 -14.19
C ASN A 53 -7.83 -3.67 -13.59
N PRO A 54 -7.48 -2.45 -14.01
CA PRO A 54 -8.00 -1.21 -13.44
C PRO A 54 -9.48 -0.95 -13.77
N SER A 55 -10.07 -1.70 -14.71
CA SER A 55 -11.50 -1.60 -15.01
C SER A 55 -12.40 -2.29 -13.96
N ARG A 56 -11.81 -3.09 -13.06
CA ARG A 56 -12.52 -3.78 -11.98
C ARG A 56 -12.64 -2.90 -10.74
N SER A 57 -13.74 -3.07 -10.00
CA SER A 57 -13.95 -2.44 -8.70
C SER A 57 -12.99 -2.97 -7.62
N SER A 58 -12.57 -4.23 -7.74
CA SER A 58 -11.64 -4.91 -6.82
C SER A 58 -10.33 -5.23 -7.55
N THR A 59 -9.22 -4.69 -7.04
CA THR A 59 -7.86 -4.88 -7.56
C THR A 59 -6.86 -5.07 -6.41
N GLY A 60 -5.66 -5.55 -6.75
CA GLY A 60 -4.56 -5.75 -5.82
C GLY A 60 -4.94 -6.69 -4.67
N VAL A 61 -4.62 -6.26 -3.44
CA VAL A 61 -4.86 -7.04 -2.22
C VAL A 61 -6.33 -7.39 -2.03
N ILE A 62 -7.25 -6.48 -2.35
CA ILE A 62 -8.69 -6.72 -2.18
C ILE A 62 -9.15 -7.86 -3.09
N TRP A 63 -8.71 -7.85 -4.35
CA TRP A 63 -9.05 -8.92 -5.29
C TRP A 63 -8.52 -10.28 -4.85
N VAL A 64 -7.29 -10.33 -4.33
CA VAL A 64 -6.70 -11.58 -3.83
C VAL A 64 -7.45 -12.09 -2.61
N THR A 65 -7.81 -11.20 -1.67
CA THR A 65 -8.59 -11.58 -0.48
C THR A 65 -10.00 -12.05 -0.86
N ASP A 66 -10.69 -11.39 -1.81
CA ASP A 66 -12.00 -11.80 -2.28
C ASP A 66 -11.97 -13.22 -2.88
N ARG A 67 -10.96 -13.50 -3.73
CA ARG A 67 -10.76 -14.82 -4.32
C ARG A 67 -10.41 -15.87 -3.27
N ALA A 68 -9.55 -15.54 -2.30
CA ALA A 68 -9.23 -16.46 -1.21
C ALA A 68 -10.49 -16.81 -0.41
N GLY A 69 -11.36 -15.83 -0.14
CA GLY A 69 -12.66 -16.04 0.51
C GLY A 69 -13.53 -17.03 -0.25
N GLU A 70 -13.68 -16.87 -1.58
CA GLU A 70 -14.42 -17.82 -2.42
C GLU A 70 -13.87 -19.25 -2.40
N HIS A 71 -12.59 -19.42 -2.04
CA HIS A 71 -11.91 -20.70 -1.99
C HIS A 71 -11.82 -21.31 -0.57
N GLY A 72 -12.48 -20.73 0.43
CA GLY A 72 -12.54 -21.31 1.77
C GLY A 72 -11.70 -20.59 2.83
N PHE A 73 -11.08 -19.45 2.51
CA PHE A 73 -10.24 -18.70 3.45
C PHE A 73 -11.02 -18.22 4.68
N LEU A 74 -12.28 -17.82 4.50
CA LEU A 74 -13.11 -17.32 5.62
C LEU A 74 -13.69 -18.46 6.46
N GLU A 75 -13.92 -19.61 5.85
CA GLU A 75 -14.49 -20.80 6.48
C GLU A 75 -13.44 -21.56 7.30
N ASN A 76 -12.21 -21.69 6.78
CA ASN A 76 -11.13 -22.43 7.43
C ASN A 76 -9.83 -21.59 7.48
N PRO A 77 -9.82 -20.43 8.15
CA PRO A 77 -8.67 -19.51 8.12
C PRO A 77 -7.38 -20.12 8.66
N GLN A 78 -7.48 -21.13 9.55
CA GLN A 78 -6.32 -21.83 10.13
C GLN A 78 -5.57 -22.70 9.11
N GLU A 79 -6.18 -23.05 7.98
CA GLU A 79 -5.55 -23.82 6.90
C GLU A 79 -4.83 -22.92 5.88
N TRP A 80 -4.92 -21.59 6.05
CA TRP A 80 -4.42 -20.60 5.11
C TRP A 80 -3.37 -19.69 5.76
N ALA A 81 -2.50 -19.11 4.92
CA ALA A 81 -1.56 -18.08 5.34
C ALA A 81 -1.87 -16.76 4.60
N ASN A 82 -2.17 -15.70 5.35
CA ASN A 82 -2.38 -14.37 4.78
C ASN A 82 -1.05 -13.61 4.69
N LEU A 83 -0.45 -13.60 3.50
CA LEU A 83 0.75 -12.81 3.19
C LEU A 83 0.44 -11.59 2.31
N GLY A 84 -0.85 -11.31 2.08
CA GLY A 84 -1.29 -10.24 1.19
C GLY A 84 -1.60 -8.94 1.92
N GLN A 85 -2.18 -9.03 3.12
CA GLN A 85 -2.55 -7.85 3.90
C GLN A 85 -1.40 -7.40 4.80
N GLY A 86 -1.15 -6.10 4.84
CA GLY A 86 -0.15 -5.50 5.75
C GLY A 86 -0.66 -5.30 7.18
N ALA A 87 -1.80 -5.90 7.53
CA ALA A 87 -2.34 -5.87 8.89
C ALA A 87 -1.62 -6.92 9.74
N PRO A 88 -1.17 -6.57 10.96
CA PRO A 88 -0.52 -7.55 11.83
C PRO A 88 -1.54 -8.54 12.42
N ASP A 89 -1.36 -9.85 12.17
CA ASP A 89 -2.22 -10.96 12.65
C ASP A 89 -1.90 -11.40 14.10
N VAL A 90 -1.24 -10.55 14.89
CA VAL A 90 -0.81 -10.91 16.24
C VAL A 90 -1.92 -10.67 17.27
N GLU A 91 -2.16 -11.70 18.11
CA GLU A 91 -2.98 -11.59 19.31
C GLU A 91 -2.35 -10.61 20.32
N ASP A 92 -3.19 -10.02 21.18
CA ASP A 92 -2.81 -8.90 22.05
C ASP A 92 -1.83 -9.28 23.17
N ASP A 93 -1.50 -10.57 23.36
CA ASP A 93 -0.66 -11.09 24.46
C ASP A 93 0.84 -11.17 24.14
N ILE A 94 1.35 -10.30 23.25
CA ILE A 94 2.79 -10.22 23.02
C ILE A 94 3.49 -9.61 24.25
N ALA A 95 4.47 -10.34 24.79
CA ALA A 95 5.28 -9.88 25.92
C ALA A 95 5.96 -8.53 25.61
N GLY A 96 5.69 -7.52 26.44
CA GLY A 96 6.23 -6.17 26.30
C GLY A 96 5.40 -5.22 25.42
N CYS A 97 4.32 -5.70 24.78
CA CYS A 97 3.38 -4.84 24.06
C CYS A 97 2.35 -4.22 25.01
N PHE A 98 1.90 -3.01 24.68
CA PHE A 98 0.75 -2.40 25.32
C PHE A 98 -0.53 -3.12 24.89
N GLN A 99 -1.39 -3.43 25.86
CA GLN A 99 -2.71 -4.03 25.61
C GLN A 99 -3.57 -3.07 24.79
N ARG A 100 -4.06 -3.50 23.63
CA ARG A 100 -4.89 -2.64 22.79
C ARG A 100 -6.17 -2.24 23.54
N PRO A 101 -6.59 -0.96 23.50
CA PRO A 101 -7.85 -0.56 24.13
C PRO A 101 -9.04 -1.29 23.50
N THR A 102 -9.87 -1.92 24.33
CA THR A 102 -11.09 -2.62 23.88
C THR A 102 -12.28 -1.68 23.69
N SER A 103 -12.19 -0.47 24.23
CA SER A 103 -13.23 0.55 24.11
C SER A 103 -12.62 1.94 23.98
N VAL A 104 -13.31 2.82 23.26
CA VAL A 104 -13.01 4.24 23.14
C VAL A 104 -14.28 4.99 23.44
N ASP A 105 -14.28 5.79 24.52
CA ASP A 105 -15.41 6.65 24.84
C ASP A 105 -15.44 7.86 23.90
N VAL A 106 -16.60 8.12 23.31
CA VAL A 106 -16.80 9.17 22.31
C VAL A 106 -17.72 10.23 22.90
N ALA A 107 -17.13 11.31 23.38
CA ALA A 107 -17.86 12.42 23.96
C ALA A 107 -18.82 13.07 22.95
N VAL A 108 -19.97 13.58 23.41
CA VAL A 108 -20.95 14.24 22.54
C VAL A 108 -20.34 15.43 21.78
N SER A 109 -19.40 16.14 22.40
CA SER A 109 -18.67 17.27 21.80
C SER A 109 -17.81 16.89 20.59
N SER A 110 -17.42 15.61 20.43
CA SER A 110 -16.65 15.17 19.26
C SER A 110 -17.50 14.91 18.01
N ARG A 111 -18.82 15.19 18.08
CA ARG A 111 -19.73 15.11 16.93
C ARG A 111 -19.67 16.35 16.04
N GLU A 112 -19.06 17.42 16.53
CA GLU A 112 -18.87 18.65 15.77
C GLU A 112 -17.63 18.56 14.87
N TYR A 113 -17.58 19.39 13.83
CA TYR A 113 -16.44 19.45 12.93
C TYR A 113 -15.17 19.90 13.68
N ALA A 114 -14.10 19.13 13.53
CA ALA A 114 -12.77 19.56 13.93
C ALA A 114 -12.24 20.69 13.01
N PRO A 115 -11.29 21.50 13.49
CA PRO A 115 -10.55 22.43 12.63
C PRO A 115 -9.91 21.70 11.44
N VAL A 116 -9.77 22.39 10.29
CA VAL A 116 -9.23 21.82 9.04
C VAL A 116 -7.87 21.15 9.23
N ALA A 117 -6.99 21.73 10.04
CA ALA A 117 -5.66 21.18 10.32
C ALA A 117 -5.65 20.09 11.41
N GLY A 118 -6.80 19.81 12.05
CA GLY A 118 -6.94 18.95 13.21
C GLY A 118 -7.03 19.71 14.54
N ILE A 119 -7.55 19.05 15.57
CA ILE A 119 -7.62 19.61 16.92
C ILE A 119 -6.22 19.83 17.50
N ARG A 120 -6.02 20.95 18.18
CA ARG A 120 -4.72 21.35 18.71
C ARG A 120 -4.09 20.31 19.65
N PRO A 121 -4.81 19.70 20.62
CA PRO A 121 -4.21 18.70 21.52
C PRO A 121 -3.61 17.50 20.77
N LEU A 122 -4.28 17.04 19.71
CA LEU A 122 -3.78 15.95 18.87
C LEU A 122 -2.52 16.37 18.11
N ARG A 123 -2.51 17.57 17.53
CA ARG A 123 -1.35 18.12 16.82
C ARG A 123 -0.14 18.29 17.74
N GLU A 124 -0.34 18.74 18.98
CA GLU A 124 0.71 18.84 20.00
C GLU A 124 1.26 17.46 20.38
N ALA A 125 0.39 16.47 20.56
CA ALA A 125 0.80 15.10 20.88
C ALA A 125 1.65 14.47 19.76
N VAL A 126 1.26 14.68 18.49
CA VAL A 126 2.04 14.23 17.32
C VAL A 126 3.38 14.95 17.26
N ALA A 127 3.42 16.27 17.44
CA ALA A 127 4.67 17.02 17.44
C ALA A 127 5.64 16.51 18.52
N ARG A 128 5.13 16.22 19.72
CA ARG A 128 5.92 15.63 20.81
C ARG A 128 6.50 14.26 20.44
N LEU A 129 5.68 13.37 19.87
CA LEU A 129 6.15 12.05 19.42
C LEU A 129 7.33 12.18 18.44
N TYR A 130 7.17 13.01 17.40
CA TYR A 130 8.24 13.25 16.42
C TYR A 130 9.50 13.86 17.04
N ASN A 131 9.34 14.75 18.01
CA ASN A 131 10.46 15.34 18.72
C ASN A 131 11.25 14.30 19.52
N GLU A 132 10.55 13.42 20.23
CA GLU A 132 11.13 12.36 21.05
C GLU A 132 11.86 11.29 20.23
N GLU A 133 11.30 10.90 19.08
CA GLU A 133 11.84 9.85 18.21
C GLU A 133 12.92 10.36 17.24
N HIS A 134 12.77 11.57 16.70
CA HIS A 134 13.55 12.03 15.56
C HIS A 134 14.25 13.38 15.74
N ARG A 135 13.99 14.10 16.84
CA ARG A 135 14.59 15.43 17.10
C ARG A 135 15.23 15.59 18.47
N LYS A 136 15.54 14.50 19.17
CA LYS A 136 16.39 14.57 20.39
C LYS A 136 17.71 15.29 20.10
N GLY A 137 18.03 16.28 20.92
CA GLY A 137 19.26 17.08 20.82
C GLY A 137 19.29 18.12 19.69
N LYS A 138 18.22 18.29 18.91
CA LYS A 138 18.14 19.35 17.90
C LYS A 138 17.67 20.66 18.53
N GLU A 139 18.27 21.78 18.14
CA GLU A 139 17.88 23.12 18.61
C GLU A 139 16.43 23.48 18.19
N SER A 140 16.05 23.14 16.97
CA SER A 140 14.67 23.30 16.49
C SER A 140 13.82 22.09 16.90
N GLN A 141 12.74 22.34 17.62
CA GLN A 141 11.70 21.36 17.97
C GLN A 141 10.40 21.71 17.24
N TYR A 142 9.59 20.70 16.92
CA TYR A 142 8.28 20.91 16.32
C TYR A 142 7.26 21.35 17.37
N THR A 143 6.36 22.24 16.95
CA THR A 143 5.15 22.63 17.67
C THR A 143 3.93 22.13 16.90
N TRP A 144 2.73 22.38 17.43
CA TRP A 144 1.48 22.07 16.74
C TRP A 144 1.36 22.76 15.37
N GLU A 145 2.06 23.88 15.16
CA GLU A 145 2.07 24.62 13.90
C GLU A 145 2.74 23.83 12.77
N ASN A 146 3.65 22.90 13.10
CA ASN A 146 4.32 22.03 12.14
C ASN A 146 3.51 20.80 11.74
N VAL A 147 2.35 20.57 12.37
CA VAL A 147 1.56 19.33 12.20
C VAL A 147 0.20 19.66 11.59
N ALA A 148 -0.24 18.87 10.61
CA ALA A 148 -1.62 18.84 10.12
C ALA A 148 -2.12 17.38 10.13
N ILE A 149 -3.37 17.17 10.53
CA ILE A 149 -3.98 15.84 10.62
C ILE A 149 -4.76 15.55 9.33
N VAL A 150 -4.42 14.45 8.67
CA VAL A 150 -5.05 13.99 7.42
C VAL A 150 -5.64 12.59 7.58
N PRO A 151 -6.69 12.25 6.82
CA PRO A 151 -7.29 10.92 6.86
C PRO A 151 -6.38 9.88 6.18
N GLY A 152 -5.48 9.29 6.97
CA GLY A 152 -4.56 8.22 6.54
C GLY A 152 -3.42 8.71 5.65
N GLY A 153 -2.38 7.88 5.50
CA GLY A 153 -1.19 8.21 4.71
C GLY A 153 -1.40 8.20 3.19
N GLY A 154 -2.54 7.70 2.71
CA GLY A 154 -2.87 7.65 1.27
C GLY A 154 -3.54 8.92 0.73
N ARG A 155 -3.87 9.89 1.59
CA ARG A 155 -4.38 11.21 1.20
C ARG A 155 -3.37 12.29 1.59
N GLY A 156 -2.22 12.26 0.93
CA GLY A 156 -1.17 13.29 1.00
C GLY A 156 -0.86 13.83 -0.39
#